data_AF-A0A973PYZ7-F1
#
_entry.id   AF-A0A973PYZ7-F1
#
_cell.length_a   1.000
_cell.length_b   1.000
_cell.length_c   1.000
_cell.angle_alpha   90.00
_cell.angle_beta   90.00
_cell.angle_gamma   90.00
#
_symmetry.space_group_name_H-M   'P 1'
#
loop_
_entity.id
_entity.type
_entity.pdbx_description
1 polymer ?
#
loop_
_entity_poly.entity_id
_entity_poly.type
_entity_poly.pdbx_seq_one_letter_code
_entity_poly.pdbx_strand_id
1 'polypeptide(L)'
;MTYAITQTCCADATCVAVCPVNCIHPTPQEREFGSTEMLHVDPRACIDCGACADACPVDAIFPVDRLTGPQKAYAEINAAYFDGTPAPAPAAGSPNFHVWDRPSFERALPADFRPLRVAIVGTGPAGMYTAQDLLLHTNAEVTLIDRLPVAGGLVRYGVAPDHPTTRKIGDTFARFHDHPRVRMLLGLRVGEHVSAEELSAHHDAVVYAVGAATDRRLGIPGEDRPGSVSATTFVAWYNAHPDVAPDAIDLSAERVVVVGNGNVALDVARILTADPERLAATDIAHHALRALRDSAVREVVLLGRRGPEDAACTRPELLALAQLPGVRLVVDDHDPRVGAAIDSAAPGELAALLREVPRE
;
A
#
# COMPACT_ATOMS: atom_id res chain seq x y z
N MET A 1 -15.91 4.81 -24.01
CA MET A 1 -15.31 3.70 -23.23
C MET A 1 -14.89 4.32 -21.90
N THR A 2 -14.33 3.60 -20.94
CA THR A 2 -13.79 4.24 -19.73
C THR A 2 -12.61 3.44 -19.19
N TYR A 3 -11.78 4.08 -18.40
CA TYR A 3 -10.78 3.43 -17.57
C TYR A 3 -11.35 3.15 -16.18
N ALA A 4 -10.76 2.20 -15.47
CA ALA A 4 -11.06 1.91 -14.07
C ALA A 4 -9.75 1.68 -13.30
N ILE A 5 -9.71 2.17 -12.07
CA ILE A 5 -8.61 1.98 -11.12
C ILE A 5 -8.86 0.69 -10.32
N THR A 6 -7.84 -0.13 -10.18
CA THR A 6 -7.89 -1.48 -9.57
C THR A 6 -7.13 -1.55 -8.24
N GLN A 7 -7.16 -2.71 -7.59
CA GLN A 7 -6.56 -2.96 -6.26
C GLN A 7 -5.13 -2.47 -6.05
N THR A 8 -4.32 -2.43 -7.10
CA THR A 8 -2.92 -2.03 -7.00
C THR A 8 -2.75 -0.55 -6.68
N CYS A 9 -3.82 0.25 -6.72
CA CYS A 9 -3.75 1.68 -6.46
C CYS A 9 -3.12 1.97 -5.09
N CYS A 10 -2.04 2.75 -5.09
CA CYS A 10 -1.36 3.20 -3.88
C CYS A 10 -1.73 4.64 -3.48
N ALA A 11 -2.77 5.22 -4.09
CA ALA A 11 -3.25 6.58 -3.87
C ALA A 11 -2.17 7.70 -4.00
N ASP A 12 -1.10 7.46 -4.78
CA ASP A 12 -0.05 8.45 -5.08
C ASP A 12 -0.57 9.66 -5.88
N ALA A 13 -1.72 9.54 -6.55
CA ALA A 13 -2.40 10.61 -7.26
C ALA A 13 -1.66 11.24 -8.45
N THR A 14 -0.53 10.67 -8.89
CA THR A 14 0.13 11.07 -10.15
C THR A 14 -0.85 11.03 -11.34
N CYS A 15 -1.78 10.07 -11.36
CA CYS A 15 -2.81 9.96 -12.39
C CYS A 15 -3.80 11.15 -12.41
N VAL A 16 -4.06 11.80 -11.28
CA VAL A 16 -4.93 12.99 -11.18
C VAL A 16 -4.32 14.14 -11.97
N ALA A 17 -3.01 14.34 -11.84
CA ALA A 17 -2.30 15.47 -12.44
C ALA A 17 -2.25 15.45 -13.98
N VAL A 18 -2.39 14.27 -14.58
CA VAL A 18 -2.34 14.08 -16.04
C VAL A 18 -3.72 13.92 -16.67
N CYS A 19 -4.79 13.85 -15.88
CA CYS A 19 -6.14 13.64 -16.39
C CYS A 19 -6.71 14.93 -17.00
N PRO A 20 -6.92 15.03 -18.33
CA PRO A 20 -7.33 16.27 -18.99
C PRO A 20 -8.78 16.69 -18.67
N VAL A 21 -9.58 15.73 -18.17
CA VAL A 21 -10.99 15.90 -17.85
C VAL A 21 -11.29 15.86 -16.35
N ASN A 22 -10.24 15.80 -15.53
CA ASN A 22 -10.32 15.73 -14.07
C ASN A 22 -11.35 14.70 -13.56
N CYS A 23 -11.41 13.53 -14.19
CA CYS A 23 -12.37 12.49 -13.81
C CYS A 23 -11.84 11.54 -12.73
N ILE A 24 -10.71 11.84 -12.07
CA ILE A 24 -10.10 10.94 -11.07
C ILE A 24 -10.21 11.59 -9.70
N HIS A 25 -10.89 10.91 -8.78
CA HIS A 25 -11.19 11.41 -7.44
C HIS A 25 -10.93 10.34 -6.37
N PRO A 26 -10.70 10.76 -5.12
CA PRO A 26 -10.49 12.13 -4.67
C PRO A 26 -9.13 12.68 -5.16
N THR A 27 -9.12 13.96 -5.50
CA THR A 27 -7.96 14.80 -5.74
C THR A 27 -7.29 15.17 -4.42
N PRO A 28 -6.00 15.53 -4.38
CA PRO A 28 -5.28 15.90 -3.15
C PRO A 28 -5.90 16.99 -2.26
N GLN A 29 -6.82 17.80 -2.80
CA GLN A 29 -7.49 18.92 -2.12
C GLN A 29 -8.87 18.53 -1.61
N GLU A 30 -9.42 17.41 -2.09
CA GLU A 30 -10.68 16.89 -1.59
C GLU A 30 -10.46 16.26 -0.22
N ARG A 31 -11.42 16.49 0.67
CA ARG A 31 -11.36 16.04 2.07
C ARG A 31 -11.12 14.54 2.21
N GLU A 32 -11.61 13.77 1.26
CA GLU A 32 -11.55 12.30 1.26
C GLU A 32 -10.17 11.78 0.85
N PHE A 33 -9.28 12.65 0.36
CA PHE A 33 -7.93 12.28 -0.03
C PHE A 33 -7.12 11.78 1.18
N GLY A 34 -6.54 10.59 1.02
CA GLY A 34 -5.83 9.90 2.10
C GLY A 34 -6.73 9.13 3.07
N SER A 35 -8.05 9.29 3.00
CA SER A 35 -9.02 8.43 3.73
C SER A 35 -9.71 7.40 2.84
N THR A 36 -9.74 7.63 1.52
CA THR A 36 -10.21 6.62 0.57
C THR A 36 -9.20 5.47 0.46
N GLU A 37 -9.71 4.29 0.16
CA GLU A 37 -8.91 3.07 -0.04
C GLU A 37 -8.15 3.08 -1.37
N MET A 38 -8.72 3.73 -2.38
CA MET A 38 -8.14 3.91 -3.70
C MET A 38 -8.73 5.15 -4.39
N LEU A 39 -8.14 5.57 -5.50
CA LEU A 39 -8.74 6.58 -6.36
C LEU A 39 -9.73 5.92 -7.32
N HIS A 40 -10.68 6.69 -7.84
CA HIS A 40 -11.78 6.24 -8.68
C HIS A 40 -11.87 7.12 -9.94
N VAL A 41 -12.11 6.51 -11.10
CA VAL A 41 -12.38 7.19 -12.36
C VAL A 41 -13.89 7.35 -12.53
N ASP A 42 -14.39 8.57 -12.74
CA ASP A 42 -15.79 8.84 -13.11
C ASP A 42 -16.02 8.39 -14.57
N PRO A 43 -16.76 7.30 -14.79
CA PRO A 43 -16.96 6.77 -16.13
C PRO A 43 -17.84 7.68 -17.00
N ARG A 44 -18.58 8.61 -16.40
CA ARG A 44 -19.43 9.58 -17.11
C ARG A 44 -18.62 10.74 -17.69
N ALA A 45 -17.44 11.00 -17.12
CA ALA A 45 -16.55 12.09 -17.51
C ALA A 45 -15.30 11.63 -18.27
N CYS A 46 -14.89 10.36 -18.12
CA CYS A 46 -13.73 9.81 -18.79
C CYS A 46 -13.85 9.91 -20.32
N ILE A 47 -12.75 10.34 -20.98
CA ILE A 47 -12.66 10.48 -22.45
C ILE A 47 -11.72 9.46 -23.09
N ASP A 48 -11.32 8.42 -22.37
CA ASP A 48 -10.49 7.31 -22.88
C ASP A 48 -9.10 7.66 -23.42
N CYS A 49 -8.54 8.81 -23.06
CA CYS A 49 -7.24 9.23 -23.60
C CYS A 49 -6.05 8.35 -23.14
N GLY A 50 -6.18 7.61 -22.02
CA GLY A 50 -5.15 6.71 -21.51
C GLY A 50 -4.01 7.38 -20.72
N ALA A 51 -3.94 8.71 -20.65
CA ALA A 51 -2.86 9.43 -19.97
C ALA A 51 -2.67 9.00 -18.50
N CYS A 52 -3.77 8.72 -17.80
CA CYS A 52 -3.73 8.24 -16.42
C CYS A 52 -3.11 6.85 -16.27
N ALA A 53 -3.35 5.95 -17.24
CA ALA A 53 -2.77 4.61 -17.23
C ALA A 53 -1.26 4.67 -17.47
N ASP A 54 -0.82 5.48 -18.43
CA ASP A 54 0.61 5.67 -18.72
C ASP A 54 1.37 6.31 -17.55
N ALA A 55 0.71 7.19 -16.79
CA ALA A 55 1.32 7.88 -15.66
C ALA A 55 1.26 7.09 -14.35
N CYS A 56 0.49 6.01 -14.27
CA CYS A 56 0.31 5.26 -13.02
C CYS A 56 1.61 4.50 -12.68
N PRO A 57 2.27 4.79 -11.54
CA PRO A 57 3.56 4.18 -11.23
C PRO A 57 3.47 2.68 -10.85
N VAL A 58 2.25 2.20 -10.65
CA VAL A 58 1.94 0.83 -10.19
C VAL A 58 0.92 0.15 -11.10
N ASP A 59 0.81 0.58 -12.37
CA ASP A 59 -0.09 0.01 -13.39
C ASP A 59 -1.49 -0.36 -12.86
N ALA A 60 -2.10 0.49 -12.04
CA ALA A 60 -3.37 0.20 -11.41
C ALA A 60 -4.58 0.51 -12.31
N ILE A 61 -4.37 1.18 -13.46
CA ILE A 61 -5.45 1.76 -14.26
C ILE A 61 -5.53 1.05 -15.60
N PHE A 62 -6.69 0.45 -15.90
CA PHE A 62 -6.92 -0.33 -17.12
C PHE A 62 -8.17 0.16 -17.87
N PRO A 63 -8.22 0.04 -19.20
CA PRO A 63 -9.47 0.12 -19.94
C PRO A 63 -10.46 -0.93 -19.42
N VAL A 64 -11.73 -0.55 -19.21
CA VAL A 64 -12.75 -1.45 -18.64
C VAL A 64 -12.95 -2.73 -19.46
N ASP A 65 -12.84 -2.65 -20.78
CA ASP A 65 -12.95 -3.79 -21.70
C ASP A 65 -11.76 -4.76 -21.59
N ARG A 66 -10.65 -4.34 -20.98
CA ARG A 66 -9.46 -5.17 -20.73
C ARG A 66 -9.39 -5.76 -19.33
N LEU A 67 -10.36 -5.47 -18.45
CA LEU A 67 -10.40 -6.05 -17.11
C LEU A 67 -10.70 -7.56 -17.22
N THR A 68 -9.88 -8.37 -16.55
CA THR A 68 -10.00 -9.84 -16.58
C THR A 68 -10.24 -10.43 -15.19
N GLY A 69 -10.94 -11.57 -15.14
CA GLY A 69 -11.18 -12.30 -13.90
C GLY A 69 -11.71 -11.41 -12.77
N PRO A 70 -11.06 -11.40 -11.59
CA PRO A 70 -11.39 -10.56 -10.44
C PRO A 70 -11.49 -9.06 -10.74
N GLN A 71 -10.71 -8.57 -11.71
CA GLN A 71 -10.60 -7.14 -11.98
C GLN A 71 -11.88 -6.55 -12.58
N LYS A 72 -12.81 -7.38 -13.09
CA LYS A 72 -14.05 -6.90 -13.71
C LYS A 72 -14.94 -6.11 -12.73
N ALA A 73 -14.92 -6.47 -11.45
CA ALA A 73 -15.69 -5.77 -10.42
C ALA A 73 -15.28 -4.29 -10.26
N TYR A 74 -14.03 -3.94 -10.61
CA TYR A 74 -13.54 -2.58 -10.43
C TYR A 74 -14.21 -1.56 -11.34
N ALA A 75 -14.78 -1.97 -12.48
CA ALA A 75 -15.58 -1.07 -13.31
C ALA A 75 -16.77 -0.50 -12.52
N GLU A 76 -17.50 -1.37 -11.82
CA GLU A 76 -18.65 -0.99 -10.99
C GLU A 76 -18.19 -0.23 -9.73
N ILE A 77 -17.10 -0.65 -9.09
CA ILE A 77 -16.56 0.04 -7.90
C ILE A 77 -16.13 1.48 -8.23
N ASN A 78 -15.54 1.72 -9.41
CA ASN A 78 -15.19 3.07 -9.85
C ASN A 78 -16.45 3.90 -10.09
N ALA A 79 -17.45 3.34 -10.77
CA ALA A 79 -18.72 4.03 -11.03
C ALA A 79 -19.48 4.38 -9.75
N ALA A 80 -19.59 3.43 -8.82
CA ALA A 80 -20.35 3.55 -7.59
C ALA A 80 -19.84 4.65 -6.66
N TYR A 81 -18.54 4.99 -6.72
CA TYR A 81 -17.99 6.13 -5.97
C TYR A 81 -18.67 7.46 -6.33
N PHE A 82 -19.19 7.59 -7.55
CA PHE A 82 -19.85 8.81 -8.03
C PHE A 82 -21.38 8.74 -7.95
N ASP A 83 -21.96 7.69 -7.35
CA ASP A 83 -23.40 7.57 -7.17
C ASP A 83 -23.93 8.71 -6.28
N GLY A 84 -25.02 9.33 -6.70
CA GLY A 84 -25.58 10.50 -6.01
C GLY A 84 -24.81 11.81 -6.22
N THR A 85 -23.65 11.79 -6.90
CA THR A 85 -22.91 12.99 -7.27
C THR A 85 -23.39 13.51 -8.63
N PRO A 86 -23.68 14.82 -8.77
CA PRO A 86 -24.03 15.41 -10.07
C PRO A 86 -22.95 15.11 -11.11
N ALA A 87 -23.35 14.88 -12.37
CA ALA A 87 -22.37 14.78 -13.45
C ALA A 87 -21.52 16.07 -13.49
N PRO A 88 -20.20 15.98 -13.68
CA PRO A 88 -19.35 17.16 -13.69
C PRO A 88 -19.79 18.12 -14.79
N ALA A 89 -20.11 19.36 -14.39
CA ALA A 89 -20.38 20.44 -15.32
C ALA A 89 -19.04 21.00 -15.83
N PRO A 90 -18.91 21.34 -17.12
CA PRO A 90 -17.70 21.99 -17.61
C PRO A 90 -17.45 23.28 -16.81
N ALA A 91 -16.23 23.43 -16.30
CA ALA A 91 -15.80 24.68 -15.67
C ALA A 91 -15.97 25.81 -16.69
N ALA A 92 -16.75 26.83 -16.33
CA ALA A 92 -17.06 27.93 -17.24
C ALA A 92 -15.76 28.61 -17.72
N GLY A 93 -15.47 28.54 -19.02
CA GLY A 93 -14.41 29.32 -19.66
C GLY A 93 -13.08 28.60 -19.95
N SER A 94 -12.98 27.28 -19.80
CA SER A 94 -11.77 26.52 -20.18
C SER A 94 -12.09 25.34 -21.12
N PRO A 95 -11.30 25.08 -22.18
CA PRO A 95 -11.42 23.87 -22.99
C PRO A 95 -10.91 22.62 -22.26
N ASN A 96 -10.19 22.79 -21.15
CA ASN A 96 -9.74 21.72 -20.27
C ASN A 96 -10.51 21.79 -18.95
N PHE A 97 -10.97 20.65 -18.41
CA PHE A 97 -11.83 20.59 -17.22
C PHE A 97 -11.07 20.79 -15.89
N HIS A 98 -10.03 21.63 -15.87
CA HIS A 98 -9.22 21.86 -14.67
C HIS A 98 -9.81 22.98 -13.81
N VAL A 99 -10.28 22.63 -12.59
CA VAL A 99 -10.38 23.55 -11.43
C VAL A 99 -9.35 23.13 -10.37
N TRP A 100 -8.21 22.62 -10.85
CA TRP A 100 -7.15 22.08 -10.03
C TRP A 100 -5.81 22.63 -10.51
N ASP A 101 -5.14 23.34 -9.61
CA ASP A 101 -3.72 23.64 -9.73
C ASP A 101 -2.98 22.79 -8.70
N ARG A 102 -1.78 22.31 -9.06
CA ARG A 102 -0.87 21.67 -8.11
C ARG A 102 -0.70 22.61 -6.90
N PRO A 103 -0.75 22.11 -5.65
CA PRO A 103 -0.55 22.96 -4.48
C PRO A 103 0.70 23.81 -4.66
N SER A 104 0.51 25.13 -4.70
CA SER A 104 1.60 26.09 -4.72
C SER A 104 1.84 26.51 -3.28
N PHE A 105 3.05 26.27 -2.80
CA PHE A 105 3.49 26.73 -1.50
C PHE A 105 4.25 28.03 -1.73
N GLU A 106 3.95 29.06 -0.93
CA GLU A 106 4.69 30.32 -0.98
C GLU A 106 6.13 30.05 -0.54
N ARG A 107 7.08 30.12 -1.47
CA ARG A 107 8.49 29.84 -1.21
C ARG A 107 9.17 31.12 -0.79
N ALA A 108 9.38 31.29 0.51
CA ALA A 108 10.08 32.44 1.07
C ALA A 108 11.62 32.29 1.06
N LEU A 109 12.19 31.63 0.06
CA LEU A 109 13.65 31.54 -0.09
C LEU A 109 14.12 32.57 -1.12
N PRO A 110 15.04 33.49 -0.75
CA PRO A 110 15.69 34.40 -1.67
C PRO A 110 16.35 33.66 -2.84
N ALA A 111 16.42 34.29 -4.01
CA ALA A 111 17.01 33.67 -5.21
C ALA A 111 18.51 33.35 -5.08
N ASP A 112 19.21 34.03 -4.17
CA ASP A 112 20.62 33.85 -3.84
C ASP A 112 20.84 32.92 -2.63
N PHE A 113 19.79 32.27 -2.12
CA PHE A 113 19.90 31.36 -1.00
C PHE A 113 20.77 30.15 -1.38
N ARG A 114 21.85 29.93 -0.62
CA ARG A 114 22.76 28.80 -0.86
C ARG A 114 22.00 27.47 -0.82
N PRO A 115 22.43 26.44 -1.57
CA PRO A 115 21.86 25.11 -1.45
C PRO A 115 21.75 24.67 0.02
N LEU A 116 20.53 24.31 0.42
CA LEU A 116 20.28 23.68 1.72
C LEU A 116 20.83 22.26 1.71
N ARG A 117 21.53 21.87 2.76
CA ARG A 117 21.96 20.49 2.98
C ARG A 117 20.93 19.79 3.85
N VAL A 118 20.20 18.83 3.29
CA VAL A 118 19.11 18.13 3.98
C VAL A 118 19.47 16.67 4.16
N ALA A 119 19.46 16.19 5.41
CA ALA A 119 19.54 14.76 5.69
C ALA A 119 18.13 14.16 5.76
N ILE A 120 17.92 13.00 5.15
CA ILE A 120 16.68 12.23 5.21
C ILE A 120 17.03 10.87 5.79
N VAL A 121 16.48 10.55 6.96
CA VAL A 121 16.71 9.29 7.67
C VAL A 121 15.58 8.31 7.34
N GLY A 122 15.88 7.33 6.49
CA GLY A 122 14.96 6.33 5.96
C GLY A 122 14.76 6.48 4.44
N THR A 123 14.89 5.38 3.71
CA THR A 123 14.73 5.33 2.24
C THR A 123 13.44 4.64 1.80
N GLY A 124 12.45 4.55 2.69
CA GLY A 124 11.09 4.17 2.33
C GLY A 124 10.35 5.27 1.56
N PRO A 125 9.09 5.05 1.17
CA PRO A 125 8.30 6.00 0.39
C PRO A 125 8.30 7.43 0.92
N ALA A 126 8.10 7.62 2.23
CA ALA A 126 8.09 8.96 2.83
C ALA A 126 9.42 9.71 2.61
N GLY A 127 10.55 9.01 2.75
CA GLY A 127 11.88 9.59 2.52
C GLY A 127 12.12 9.88 1.03
N MET A 128 11.71 8.97 0.15
CA MET A 128 11.89 9.14 -1.29
C MET A 128 10.97 10.19 -1.91
N TYR A 129 9.73 10.33 -1.45
CA TYR A 129 8.87 11.45 -1.85
C TYR A 129 9.42 12.79 -1.35
N THR A 130 9.96 12.83 -0.13
CA THR A 130 10.66 14.03 0.39
C THR A 130 11.86 14.37 -0.49
N ALA A 131 12.69 13.39 -0.83
CA ALA A 131 13.84 13.59 -1.70
C ALA A 131 13.42 14.06 -3.09
N GLN A 132 12.41 13.42 -3.69
CA GLN A 132 11.84 13.81 -4.99
C GLN A 132 11.38 15.27 -4.98
N ASP A 133 10.62 15.70 -3.98
CA ASP A 133 10.09 17.06 -3.93
C ASP A 133 11.21 18.10 -3.79
N LEU A 134 12.18 17.84 -2.89
CA LEU A 134 13.36 18.69 -2.72
C LEU A 134 14.17 18.80 -4.02
N LEU A 135 14.38 17.68 -4.72
CA LEU A 135 15.19 17.65 -5.94
C LEU A 135 14.47 18.32 -7.11
N LEU A 136 13.17 18.10 -7.28
CA LEU A 136 12.42 18.66 -8.41
C LEU A 136 12.18 20.16 -8.29
N HIS A 137 12.12 20.70 -7.07
CA HIS A 137 11.68 22.08 -6.90
C HIS A 137 12.66 22.98 -6.15
N THR A 138 13.75 22.47 -5.63
CA THR A 138 14.75 23.30 -4.93
C THR A 138 16.15 23.00 -5.46
N ASN A 139 17.14 23.81 -5.05
CA ASN A 139 18.55 23.57 -5.28
C ASN A 139 19.22 22.75 -4.16
N ALA A 140 18.47 22.18 -3.22
CA ALA A 140 19.00 21.46 -2.07
C ALA A 140 19.89 20.26 -2.44
N GLU A 141 20.86 19.98 -1.58
CA GLU A 141 21.66 18.75 -1.57
C GLU A 141 21.08 17.78 -0.54
N VAL A 142 20.85 16.54 -0.94
CA VAL A 142 20.13 15.55 -0.13
C VAL A 142 21.08 14.42 0.27
N THR A 143 21.16 14.13 1.57
CA THR A 143 21.81 12.92 2.08
C THR A 143 20.76 11.94 2.56
N LEU A 144 20.57 10.83 1.83
CA LEU A 144 19.71 9.71 2.21
C LEU A 144 20.49 8.76 3.11
N ILE A 145 19.95 8.46 4.29
CA ILE A 145 20.57 7.58 5.28
C ILE A 145 19.63 6.44 5.60
N ASP A 146 20.08 5.19 5.46
CA ASP A 146 19.29 4.02 5.89
C ASP A 146 20.13 3.04 6.69
N ARG A 147 19.51 2.42 7.69
CA ARG A 147 20.12 1.34 8.47
C ARG A 147 20.28 0.07 7.65
N LEU A 148 19.45 -0.12 6.63
CA LEU A 148 19.43 -1.31 5.79
C LEU A 148 20.50 -1.20 4.70
N PRO A 149 21.07 -2.33 4.24
CA PRO A 149 22.07 -2.34 3.19
C PRO A 149 21.48 -2.05 1.79
N VAL A 150 20.16 -2.08 1.65
CA VAL A 150 19.44 -1.83 0.40
C VAL A 150 18.27 -0.89 0.67
N ALA A 151 18.10 0.11 -0.20
CA ALA A 151 17.02 1.09 -0.10
C ALA A 151 15.62 0.49 -0.36
N GLY A 152 14.58 1.23 0.04
CA GLY A 152 13.19 0.98 -0.36
C GLY A 152 12.21 0.74 0.79
N GLY A 153 12.68 0.55 2.02
CA GLY A 153 11.83 0.36 3.20
C GLY A 153 10.73 -0.69 2.96
N LEU A 154 9.48 -0.36 3.32
CA LEU A 154 8.33 -1.28 3.16
C LEU A 154 7.95 -1.58 1.70
N VAL A 155 8.38 -0.80 0.70
CA VAL A 155 8.18 -1.19 -0.71
C VAL A 155 8.92 -2.48 -1.02
N ARG A 156 10.13 -2.61 -0.46
CA ARG A 156 10.98 -3.81 -0.58
C ARG A 156 10.62 -4.87 0.45
N TYR A 157 10.43 -4.48 1.69
CA TYR A 157 10.35 -5.42 2.82
C TYR A 157 8.95 -5.62 3.41
N GLY A 158 7.95 -4.88 2.94
CA GLY A 158 6.57 -4.92 3.45
C GLY A 158 5.57 -5.44 2.43
N VAL A 159 5.51 -4.81 1.25
CA VAL A 159 4.60 -5.20 0.17
C VAL A 159 4.72 -6.70 -0.11
N ALA A 160 3.59 -7.39 -0.20
CA ALA A 160 3.57 -8.83 -0.40
C ALA A 160 4.12 -9.21 -1.79
N PRO A 161 4.78 -10.37 -1.93
CA PRO A 161 5.39 -10.78 -3.18
C PRO A 161 4.37 -11.09 -4.29
N ASP A 162 3.13 -11.41 -3.92
CA ASP A 162 1.99 -11.55 -4.83
C ASP A 162 1.41 -10.19 -5.30
N HIS A 163 1.99 -9.07 -4.84
CA HIS A 163 1.69 -7.69 -5.26
C HIS A 163 2.87 -7.04 -6.01
N PRO A 164 3.44 -7.67 -7.06
CA PRO A 164 4.66 -7.20 -7.71
C PRO A 164 4.49 -5.81 -8.34
N THR A 165 3.28 -5.48 -8.78
CA THR A 165 2.99 -4.21 -9.44
C THR A 165 3.04 -3.03 -8.47
N THR A 166 2.62 -3.21 -7.21
CA THR A 166 2.75 -2.18 -6.16
C THR A 166 4.22 -1.84 -5.88
N ARG A 167 5.14 -2.81 -6.03
CA ARG A 167 6.58 -2.58 -5.84
C ARG A 167 7.22 -1.70 -6.92
N LYS A 168 6.58 -1.54 -8.09
CA LYS A 168 7.10 -0.74 -9.22
C LYS A 168 7.31 0.73 -8.88
N ILE A 169 6.64 1.25 -7.85
CA ILE A 169 6.94 2.59 -7.32
C ILE A 169 8.42 2.75 -6.93
N GLY A 170 9.08 1.65 -6.54
CA GLY A 170 10.52 1.61 -6.30
C GLY A 170 11.36 2.02 -7.51
N ASP A 171 10.92 1.72 -8.74
CA ASP A 171 11.61 2.11 -9.97
C ASP A 171 11.53 3.63 -10.20
N THR A 172 10.43 4.26 -9.81
CA THR A 172 10.29 5.73 -9.82
C THR A 172 11.27 6.36 -8.84
N PHE A 173 11.40 5.80 -7.64
CA PHE A 173 12.33 6.29 -6.62
C PHE A 173 13.80 6.06 -7.01
N ALA A 174 14.10 4.93 -7.65
CA ALA A 174 15.44 4.56 -8.07
C ALA A 174 16.09 5.60 -9.00
N ARG A 175 15.28 6.34 -9.78
CA ARG A 175 15.76 7.43 -10.66
C ARG A 175 16.45 8.56 -9.91
N PHE A 176 16.14 8.75 -8.62
CA PHE A 176 16.76 9.79 -7.80
C PHE A 176 18.03 9.32 -7.09
N HIS A 177 18.32 8.02 -7.09
CA HIS A 177 19.46 7.46 -6.36
C HIS A 177 20.81 7.96 -6.88
N ASP A 178 20.93 8.12 -8.20
CA ASP A 178 22.16 8.56 -8.88
C ASP A 178 22.15 10.06 -9.22
N HIS A 179 21.18 10.82 -8.67
CA HIS A 179 21.09 12.25 -8.93
C HIS A 179 22.34 12.96 -8.35
N PRO A 180 22.97 13.91 -9.07
CA PRO A 180 24.27 14.50 -8.65
C PRO A 180 24.23 15.28 -7.33
N ARG A 181 23.03 15.70 -6.91
CA ARG A 181 22.78 16.35 -5.59
C ARG A 181 22.40 15.36 -4.49
N VAL A 182 22.45 14.05 -4.74
CA VAL A 182 22.10 13.00 -3.77
C VAL A 182 23.35 12.27 -3.34
N ARG A 183 23.46 12.07 -2.02
CA ARG A 183 24.41 11.15 -1.41
C ARG A 183 23.64 10.08 -0.66
N MET A 184 23.92 8.82 -0.94
CA MET A 184 23.27 7.69 -0.28
C MET A 184 24.23 7.00 0.71
N LEU A 185 23.79 6.80 1.94
CA LEU A 185 24.51 6.17 3.03
C LEU A 185 23.67 5.01 3.59
N LEU A 186 23.90 3.81 3.07
CA LEU A 186 23.22 2.58 3.48
C LEU A 186 24.03 1.83 4.56
N GLY A 187 23.35 0.97 5.33
CA GLY A 187 23.97 0.25 6.45
C GLY A 187 24.34 1.13 7.65
N LEU A 188 23.84 2.37 7.70
CA LEU A 188 24.16 3.35 8.75
C LEU A 188 22.93 3.59 9.62
N ARG A 189 22.98 3.09 10.85
CA ARG A 189 21.89 3.28 11.83
C ARG A 189 22.09 4.57 12.62
N VAL A 190 21.20 5.55 12.41
CA VAL A 190 21.09 6.76 13.23
C VAL A 190 20.66 6.40 14.65
N GLY A 191 21.30 7.02 15.65
CA GLY A 191 21.19 6.68 17.07
C GLY A 191 22.22 5.66 17.56
N GLU A 192 22.94 4.99 16.66
CA GLU A 192 24.02 4.03 17.00
C GLU A 192 25.36 4.44 16.36
N HIS A 193 25.37 4.64 15.04
CA HIS A 193 26.58 4.99 14.28
C HIS A 193 26.78 6.50 14.12
N VAL A 194 25.67 7.26 14.13
CA VAL A 194 25.66 8.73 14.10
C VAL A 194 24.53 9.23 14.98
N SER A 195 24.76 10.28 15.75
CA SER A 195 23.75 10.86 16.63
C SER A 195 22.85 11.86 15.89
N ALA A 196 21.69 12.17 16.48
CA ALA A 196 20.79 13.20 15.96
C ALA A 196 21.44 14.60 16.03
N GLU A 197 22.26 14.85 17.05
CA GLU A 197 23.04 16.07 17.23
C GLU A 197 24.11 16.20 16.15
N GLU A 198 24.83 15.14 15.83
CA GLU A 198 25.81 15.14 14.74
C GLU A 198 25.15 15.43 13.38
N LEU A 199 23.99 14.80 13.10
CA LEU A 199 23.25 15.07 11.87
C LEU A 199 22.81 16.53 11.78
N SER A 200 22.25 17.09 12.86
CA SER A 200 21.79 18.48 12.89
C SER A 200 22.93 19.51 12.89
N ALA A 201 24.11 19.17 13.39
CA ALA A 201 25.30 20.01 13.30
C ALA A 201 25.86 20.09 11.87
N HIS A 202 25.62 19.08 11.03
CA HIS A 202 26.18 18.96 9.68
C HIS A 202 25.18 19.24 8.54
N HIS A 203 23.91 19.43 8.85
CA HIS A 203 22.84 19.66 7.87
C HIS A 203 21.98 20.86 8.30
N ASP A 204 21.45 21.59 7.33
CA ASP A 204 20.54 22.71 7.58
C ASP A 204 19.16 22.22 8.04
N ALA A 205 18.78 20.99 7.65
CA ALA A 205 17.57 20.31 8.12
C ALA A 205 17.75 18.79 8.15
N VAL A 206 17.00 18.12 9.04
CA VAL A 206 16.94 16.66 9.14
C VAL A 206 15.48 16.22 9.10
N VAL A 207 15.15 15.32 8.16
CA VAL A 207 13.83 14.71 8.04
C VAL A 207 13.90 13.26 8.49
N TYR A 208 13.12 12.91 9.51
CA TYR A 208 13.00 11.52 9.97
C TYR A 208 11.84 10.83 9.24
N ALA A 209 12.18 9.95 8.31
CA ALA A 209 11.27 9.12 7.53
C ALA A 209 11.42 7.63 7.90
N VAL A 210 11.59 7.35 9.20
CA VAL A 210 11.97 6.03 9.74
C VAL A 210 10.84 5.00 9.76
N GLY A 211 9.61 5.40 9.44
CA GLY A 211 8.42 4.55 9.50
C GLY A 211 8.10 4.07 10.92
N ALA A 212 7.33 2.98 11.01
CA ALA A 212 6.98 2.32 12.27
C ALA A 212 7.55 0.90 12.28
N ALA A 213 8.74 0.74 12.87
CA ALA A 213 9.51 -0.51 12.82
C ALA A 213 9.12 -1.55 13.88
N THR A 214 8.28 -1.17 14.85
CA THR A 214 7.91 -2.03 15.99
C THR A 214 6.46 -2.45 15.95
N ASP A 215 6.17 -3.62 16.51
CA ASP A 215 4.83 -4.18 16.59
C ASP A 215 4.01 -3.68 17.77
N ARG A 216 2.68 -3.72 17.60
CA ARG A 216 1.73 -3.59 18.70
C ARG A 216 1.54 -4.94 19.36
N ARG A 217 1.90 -5.03 20.64
CA ARG A 217 1.71 -6.23 21.46
C ARG A 217 0.24 -6.38 21.85
N LEU A 218 -0.22 -7.63 21.92
CA LEU A 218 -1.54 -8.02 22.42
C LEU A 218 -1.65 -7.81 23.94
N GLY A 219 -0.54 -7.98 24.67
CA GLY A 219 -0.49 -7.80 26.12
C GLY A 219 -1.25 -8.91 26.87
N ILE A 220 -1.24 -10.13 26.33
CA ILE A 220 -1.98 -11.28 26.88
C ILE A 220 -1.03 -12.38 27.38
N PRO A 221 -1.45 -13.20 28.36
CA PRO A 221 -0.67 -14.35 28.80
C PRO A 221 -0.38 -15.32 27.64
N GLY A 222 0.90 -15.65 27.44
CA GLY A 222 1.34 -16.59 26.42
C GLY A 222 1.76 -15.96 25.08
N GLU A 223 1.72 -14.63 24.95
CA GLU A 223 2.16 -13.91 23.74
C GLU A 223 3.64 -14.15 23.38
N ASP A 224 4.51 -14.43 24.36
CA ASP A 224 5.94 -14.72 24.08
C ASP A 224 6.23 -16.23 23.89
N ARG A 225 5.20 -17.09 23.72
CA ARG A 225 5.41 -18.53 23.49
C ARG A 225 5.91 -18.81 22.06
N PRO A 226 6.70 -19.88 21.85
CA PRO A 226 7.06 -20.32 20.51
C PRO A 226 5.83 -20.49 19.60
N GLY A 227 5.92 -20.00 18.37
CA GLY A 227 4.81 -19.96 17.42
C GLY A 227 3.93 -18.70 17.52
N SER A 228 4.04 -17.90 18.59
CA SER A 228 3.43 -16.57 18.65
C SER A 228 4.39 -15.54 18.08
N VAL A 229 4.07 -15.04 16.88
CA VAL A 229 4.90 -14.10 16.13
C VAL A 229 4.06 -12.92 15.63
N SER A 230 4.69 -11.77 15.46
CA SER A 230 3.99 -10.63 14.87
C SER A 230 3.80 -10.81 13.36
N ALA A 231 2.74 -10.22 12.83
CA ALA A 231 2.52 -10.19 11.39
C ALA A 231 3.70 -9.51 10.66
N THR A 232 4.29 -8.45 11.22
CA THR A 232 5.44 -7.80 10.60
C THR A 232 6.66 -8.73 10.54
N THR A 233 6.88 -9.58 11.55
CA THR A 233 7.95 -10.59 11.51
C THR A 233 7.72 -11.60 10.39
N PHE A 234 6.48 -12.09 10.24
CA PHE A 234 6.12 -13.00 9.15
C PHE A 234 6.29 -12.35 7.77
N VAL A 235 5.86 -11.09 7.63
CA VAL A 235 6.04 -10.30 6.40
C VAL A 235 7.51 -10.09 6.08
N ALA A 236 8.29 -9.66 7.08
CA ALA A 236 9.72 -9.46 6.97
C ALA A 236 10.46 -10.76 6.59
N TRP A 237 10.03 -11.90 7.15
CA TRP A 237 10.56 -13.23 6.83
C TRP A 237 10.35 -13.58 5.36
N TYR A 238 9.11 -13.55 4.84
CA TYR A 238 8.87 -13.90 3.44
C TYR A 238 9.47 -12.87 2.46
N ASN A 239 9.74 -11.65 2.90
CA ASN A 239 10.41 -10.60 2.11
C ASN A 239 11.93 -10.54 2.29
N ALA A 240 12.55 -11.53 2.95
CA ALA A 240 13.99 -11.59 3.19
C ALA A 240 14.58 -10.35 3.86
N HIS A 241 13.87 -9.76 4.82
CA HIS A 241 14.38 -8.67 5.63
C HIS A 241 15.56 -9.16 6.49
N PRO A 242 16.71 -8.46 6.52
CA PRO A 242 17.94 -8.96 7.14
C PRO A 242 17.88 -9.15 8.66
N ASP A 243 16.96 -8.47 9.34
CA ASP A 243 16.78 -8.61 10.79
C ASP A 243 15.98 -9.85 11.20
N VAL A 244 15.39 -10.60 10.25
CA VAL A 244 14.59 -11.79 10.53
C VAL A 244 15.33 -13.03 10.04
N ALA A 245 15.52 -14.00 10.93
CA ALA A 245 16.22 -15.23 10.61
C ALA A 245 15.42 -16.11 9.61
N PRO A 246 16.08 -16.84 8.70
CA PRO A 246 15.39 -17.69 7.73
C PRO A 246 14.50 -18.79 8.34
N ASP A 247 14.80 -19.22 9.56
CA ASP A 247 14.12 -20.24 10.36
C ASP A 247 13.21 -19.64 11.45
N ALA A 248 12.92 -18.35 11.40
CA ALA A 248 12.11 -17.65 12.40
C ALA A 248 10.64 -18.09 12.46
N ILE A 249 10.13 -18.72 11.40
CA ILE A 249 8.72 -19.12 11.26
C ILE A 249 8.62 -20.64 11.16
N ASP A 250 7.84 -21.23 12.05
CA ASP A 250 7.45 -22.63 12.02
C ASP A 250 6.05 -22.79 11.41
N LEU A 251 5.94 -23.63 10.38
CA LEU A 251 4.70 -23.90 9.65
C LEU A 251 4.23 -25.36 9.81
N SER A 252 4.66 -26.04 10.89
CA SER A 252 4.23 -27.41 11.18
C SER A 252 2.80 -27.54 11.72
N ALA A 253 2.16 -26.42 12.08
CA ALA A 253 0.80 -26.41 12.58
C ALA A 253 -0.22 -26.43 11.43
N GLU A 254 -1.34 -27.14 11.61
CA GLU A 254 -2.41 -27.19 10.60
C GLU A 254 -3.29 -25.94 10.60
N ARG A 255 -3.36 -25.22 11.72
CA ARG A 255 -4.19 -24.03 11.91
C ARG A 255 -3.35 -22.86 12.40
N VAL A 256 -3.48 -21.72 11.74
CA VAL A 256 -2.87 -20.44 12.13
C VAL A 256 -3.97 -19.44 12.48
N VAL A 257 -3.80 -18.71 13.57
CA VAL A 257 -4.71 -17.62 13.96
C VAL A 257 -3.98 -16.30 13.78
N VAL A 258 -4.56 -15.40 12.98
CA VAL A 258 -4.06 -14.04 12.77
C VAL A 258 -4.97 -13.07 13.50
N VAL A 259 -4.43 -12.34 14.48
CA VAL A 259 -5.20 -11.36 15.23
C VAL A 259 -5.20 -10.02 14.50
N GLY A 260 -6.34 -9.65 13.94
CA GLY A 260 -6.53 -8.44 13.13
C GLY A 260 -7.31 -8.71 11.85
N ASN A 261 -7.94 -7.67 11.32
CA ASN A 261 -8.77 -7.69 10.11
C ASN A 261 -8.42 -6.53 9.16
N GLY A 262 -7.12 -6.19 9.08
CA GLY A 262 -6.57 -5.20 8.15
C GLY A 262 -5.87 -5.85 6.96
N ASN A 263 -5.39 -5.06 5.99
CA ASN A 263 -4.73 -5.58 4.78
C ASN A 263 -3.55 -6.50 5.07
N VAL A 264 -2.71 -6.18 6.07
CA VAL A 264 -1.59 -7.04 6.46
C VAL A 264 -2.06 -8.42 6.95
N ALA A 265 -3.22 -8.49 7.63
CA ALA A 265 -3.78 -9.78 8.03
C ALA A 265 -4.24 -10.59 6.81
N LEU A 266 -4.78 -9.91 5.79
CA LEU A 266 -5.14 -10.55 4.53
C LEU A 266 -3.90 -11.01 3.77
N ASP A 267 -2.83 -10.21 3.73
CA ASP A 267 -1.55 -10.59 3.12
C ASP A 267 -0.99 -11.87 3.76
N VAL A 268 -0.98 -11.94 5.10
CA VAL A 268 -0.55 -13.13 5.84
C VAL A 268 -1.42 -14.34 5.44
N ALA A 269 -2.75 -14.19 5.42
CA ALA A 269 -3.65 -15.28 5.05
C ALA A 269 -3.45 -15.72 3.59
N ARG A 270 -3.30 -14.78 2.64
CA ARG A 270 -3.06 -15.09 1.23
C ARG A 270 -1.74 -15.84 1.07
N ILE A 271 -0.65 -15.39 1.69
CA ILE A 271 0.66 -16.08 1.57
C ILE A 271 0.63 -17.47 2.20
N LEU A 272 -0.01 -17.64 3.36
CA LEU A 272 -0.11 -18.95 4.03
C LEU A 272 -0.98 -19.96 3.26
N THR A 273 -1.94 -19.49 2.47
CA THR A 273 -2.91 -20.34 1.75
C THR A 273 -2.70 -20.40 0.24
N ALA A 274 -1.80 -19.59 -0.30
CA ALA A 274 -1.47 -19.59 -1.72
C ALA A 274 -0.78 -20.89 -2.15
N ASP A 275 -1.03 -21.30 -3.39
CA ASP A 275 -0.25 -22.33 -4.07
C ASP A 275 1.23 -21.90 -4.13
N PRO A 276 2.16 -22.63 -3.51
CA PRO A 276 3.59 -22.29 -3.53
C PRO A 276 4.16 -22.15 -4.94
N GLU A 277 3.62 -22.86 -5.93
CA GLU A 277 4.12 -22.77 -7.31
C GLU A 277 3.74 -21.45 -7.98
N ARG A 278 2.66 -20.80 -7.56
CA ARG A 278 2.34 -19.43 -7.98
C ARG A 278 3.30 -18.42 -7.34
N LEU A 279 3.69 -18.65 -6.10
CA LEU A 279 4.67 -17.82 -5.38
C LEU A 279 6.09 -18.00 -5.93
N ALA A 280 6.43 -19.16 -6.49
CA ALA A 280 7.74 -19.41 -7.09
C ALA A 280 8.10 -18.47 -8.26
N ALA A 281 7.09 -17.86 -8.90
CA ALA A 281 7.28 -16.85 -9.94
C ALA A 281 7.43 -15.41 -9.42
N THR A 282 7.42 -15.21 -8.10
CA THR A 282 7.51 -13.89 -7.44
C THR A 282 8.89 -13.64 -6.85
N ASP A 283 9.07 -12.51 -6.16
CA ASP A 283 10.29 -12.16 -5.44
C ASP A 283 10.33 -12.67 -3.98
N ILE A 284 9.44 -13.59 -3.62
CA ILE A 284 9.41 -14.20 -2.29
C ILE A 284 10.77 -14.82 -1.92
N ALA A 285 11.13 -14.72 -0.65
CA ALA A 285 12.38 -15.28 -0.14
C ALA A 285 12.45 -16.79 -0.38
N HIS A 286 13.56 -17.27 -0.93
CA HIS A 286 13.77 -18.69 -1.24
C HIS A 286 13.58 -19.60 -0.02
N HIS A 287 13.98 -19.15 1.18
CA HIS A 287 13.79 -19.94 2.40
C HIS A 287 12.31 -20.03 2.79
N ALA A 288 11.55 -18.95 2.62
CA ALA A 288 10.13 -18.92 2.89
C ALA A 288 9.34 -19.78 1.90
N LEU A 289 9.68 -19.73 0.60
CA LEU A 289 9.08 -20.58 -0.41
C LEU A 289 9.27 -22.08 -0.11
N ARG A 290 10.47 -22.49 0.34
CA ARG A 290 10.70 -23.88 0.75
C ARG A 290 9.82 -24.26 1.95
N ALA A 291 9.77 -23.42 2.97
CA ALA A 291 8.94 -23.66 4.15
C ALA A 291 7.44 -23.74 3.79
N LEU A 292 6.97 -22.90 2.86
CA LEU A 292 5.58 -22.92 2.38
C LEU A 292 5.24 -24.20 1.60
N ARG A 293 6.19 -24.76 0.82
CA ARG A 293 6.01 -26.06 0.14
C ARG A 293 5.84 -27.22 1.13
N ASP A 294 6.51 -27.15 2.27
CA ASP A 294 6.45 -28.16 3.32
C ASP A 294 5.39 -27.85 4.40
N SER A 295 4.61 -26.78 4.21
CA SER A 295 3.64 -26.26 5.20
C SER A 295 2.52 -27.26 5.50
N ALA A 296 2.25 -27.45 6.79
CA ALA A 296 1.10 -28.21 7.26
C ALA A 296 -0.19 -27.37 7.32
N VAL A 297 -0.10 -26.04 7.16
CA VAL A 297 -1.23 -25.13 7.31
C VAL A 297 -2.34 -25.47 6.30
N ARG A 298 -3.55 -25.70 6.81
CA ARG A 298 -4.78 -25.94 6.04
C ARG A 298 -5.88 -24.92 6.35
N GLU A 299 -5.77 -24.22 7.48
CA GLU A 299 -6.73 -23.23 7.91
C GLU A 299 -6.05 -21.99 8.48
N VAL A 300 -6.51 -20.82 8.06
CA VAL A 300 -6.11 -19.53 8.62
C VAL A 300 -7.34 -18.81 9.14
N VAL A 301 -7.36 -18.54 10.45
CA VAL A 301 -8.45 -17.83 11.12
C VAL A 301 -8.08 -16.38 11.29
N LEU A 302 -8.87 -15.48 10.70
CA LEU A 302 -8.73 -14.03 10.89
C LEU A 302 -9.62 -13.57 12.06
N LEU A 303 -8.99 -13.22 13.17
CA LEU A 303 -9.70 -12.83 14.39
C LEU A 303 -9.84 -11.31 14.49
N GLY A 304 -11.06 -10.81 14.24
CA GLY A 304 -11.44 -9.42 14.48
C GLY A 304 -11.95 -9.21 15.92
N ARG A 305 -11.54 -8.11 16.56
CA ARG A 305 -12.06 -7.72 17.90
C ARG A 305 -13.40 -6.96 17.85
N ARG A 306 -13.85 -6.57 16.65
CA ARG A 306 -15.10 -5.86 16.35
C ARG A 306 -15.79 -6.56 15.18
N GLY A 307 -17.02 -6.14 14.86
CA GLY A 307 -17.80 -6.72 13.77
C GLY A 307 -17.23 -6.42 12.37
N PRO A 308 -17.79 -7.07 11.33
CA PRO A 308 -17.36 -6.90 9.93
C PRO A 308 -17.56 -5.48 9.39
N GLU A 309 -18.48 -4.70 9.95
CA GLU A 309 -18.68 -3.28 9.67
C GLU A 309 -17.48 -2.41 10.04
N ASP A 310 -16.63 -2.92 10.93
CA ASP A 310 -15.50 -2.24 11.54
C ASP A 310 -14.14 -2.76 11.03
N ALA A 311 -14.15 -3.61 9.99
CA ALA A 311 -12.95 -4.16 9.40
C ALA A 311 -12.09 -3.08 8.75
N ALA A 312 -10.77 -3.22 8.91
CA ALA A 312 -9.78 -2.25 8.45
C ALA A 312 -9.11 -2.66 7.14
N CYS A 313 -9.49 -3.81 6.58
CA CYS A 313 -9.06 -4.21 5.25
C CYS A 313 -9.83 -3.42 4.21
N THR A 314 -9.23 -3.24 3.05
CA THR A 314 -9.85 -2.52 1.97
C THR A 314 -10.72 -3.45 1.13
N ARG A 315 -11.77 -2.91 0.52
CA ARG A 315 -12.65 -3.63 -0.42
C ARG A 315 -11.86 -4.39 -1.49
N PRO A 316 -10.84 -3.80 -2.14
CA PRO A 316 -10.04 -4.50 -3.13
C PRO A 316 -9.35 -5.76 -2.59
N GLU A 317 -8.77 -5.69 -1.40
CA GLU A 317 -8.04 -6.81 -0.78
C GLU A 317 -8.99 -7.92 -0.31
N LEU A 318 -10.15 -7.55 0.24
CA LEU A 318 -11.16 -8.52 0.65
C LEU A 318 -11.74 -9.28 -0.57
N LEU A 319 -11.99 -8.57 -1.68
CA LEU A 319 -12.42 -9.19 -2.94
C LEU A 319 -11.36 -10.14 -3.48
N ALA A 320 -10.09 -9.74 -3.45
CA ALA A 320 -8.98 -10.58 -3.90
C ALA A 320 -8.88 -11.87 -3.07
N LEU A 321 -9.06 -11.78 -1.75
CA LEU A 321 -9.09 -12.94 -0.86
C LEU A 321 -10.29 -13.86 -1.15
N ALA A 322 -11.49 -13.30 -1.31
CA ALA A 322 -12.71 -14.07 -1.58
C ALA A 322 -12.65 -14.85 -2.90
N GLN A 323 -11.79 -14.43 -3.83
CA GLN A 323 -11.63 -15.03 -5.15
C GLN A 323 -10.32 -15.81 -5.29
N LEU A 324 -9.63 -16.09 -4.19
CA LEU A 324 -8.37 -16.81 -4.18
C LEU A 324 -8.57 -18.28 -4.62
N PRO A 325 -7.95 -18.72 -5.74
CA PRO A 325 -8.12 -20.09 -6.23
C PRO A 325 -7.65 -21.14 -5.21
N GLY A 326 -8.45 -22.18 -5.01
CA GLY A 326 -8.13 -23.30 -4.12
C GLY A 326 -8.36 -23.02 -2.63
N VAL A 327 -8.82 -21.83 -2.27
CA VAL A 327 -9.10 -21.43 -0.90
C VAL A 327 -10.58 -21.09 -0.77
N ARG A 328 -11.24 -21.68 0.23
CA ARG A 328 -12.62 -21.35 0.56
C ARG A 328 -12.63 -20.34 1.69
N LEU A 329 -13.06 -19.11 1.41
CA LEU A 329 -13.37 -18.14 2.45
C LEU A 329 -14.67 -18.55 3.14
N VAL A 330 -14.69 -18.51 4.47
CA VAL A 330 -15.85 -18.82 5.32
C VAL A 330 -15.97 -17.73 6.38
N VAL A 331 -17.20 -17.39 6.74
CA VAL A 331 -17.50 -16.52 7.89
C VAL A 331 -18.03 -17.39 9.02
N ASP A 332 -17.34 -17.41 10.15
CA ASP A 332 -17.87 -17.94 11.41
C ASP A 332 -18.95 -16.98 11.93
N ASP A 333 -20.20 -17.43 11.97
CA ASP A 333 -21.34 -16.64 12.46
C ASP A 333 -21.89 -17.15 13.79
N HIS A 334 -21.07 -17.90 14.56
CA HIS A 334 -21.42 -18.40 15.88
C HIS A 334 -21.86 -17.28 16.83
N ASP A 335 -21.30 -16.08 16.68
CA ASP A 335 -21.89 -14.86 17.25
C ASP A 335 -22.96 -14.31 16.29
N PRO A 336 -24.26 -14.37 16.66
CA PRO A 336 -25.35 -13.97 15.77
C PRO A 336 -25.29 -12.49 15.36
N ARG A 337 -24.51 -11.66 16.07
CA ARG A 337 -24.28 -10.26 15.70
C ARG A 337 -23.49 -10.14 14.40
N VAL A 338 -22.61 -11.10 14.09
CA VAL A 338 -21.80 -11.11 12.86
C VAL A 338 -22.69 -11.32 11.64
N GLY A 339 -23.52 -12.36 11.65
CA GLY A 339 -24.49 -12.62 10.56
C GLY A 339 -25.45 -11.44 10.37
N ALA A 340 -26.00 -10.91 11.45
CA ALA A 340 -26.89 -9.76 11.41
C ALA A 340 -26.21 -8.50 10.82
N ALA A 341 -24.96 -8.23 11.17
CA ALA A 341 -24.20 -7.11 10.62
C ALA A 341 -24.01 -7.26 9.10
N ILE A 342 -23.66 -8.46 8.62
CA ILE A 342 -23.48 -8.74 7.19
C ILE A 342 -24.81 -8.59 6.41
N ASP A 343 -25.90 -9.13 6.97
CA ASP A 343 -27.22 -9.08 6.34
C ASP A 343 -27.79 -7.66 6.28
N SER A 344 -27.53 -6.85 7.30
CA SER A 344 -28.02 -5.47 7.38
C SER A 344 -27.14 -4.44 6.67
N ALA A 345 -25.93 -4.81 6.26
CA ALA A 345 -24.99 -3.92 5.60
C ALA A 345 -25.62 -3.30 4.33
N ALA A 346 -25.40 -2.02 4.07
CA ALA A 346 -25.86 -1.36 2.86
C ALA A 346 -25.03 -1.76 1.62
N PRO A 347 -25.57 -1.68 0.40
CA PRO A 347 -24.76 -1.76 -0.82
C PRO A 347 -23.63 -0.73 -0.77
N GLY A 348 -22.39 -1.16 -1.01
CA GLY A 348 -21.21 -0.30 -0.92
C GLY A 348 -20.47 -0.31 0.43
N GLU A 349 -21.02 -0.93 1.46
CA GLU A 349 -20.29 -1.20 2.70
C GLU A 349 -19.37 -2.43 2.55
N LEU A 350 -18.31 -2.49 3.35
CA LEU A 350 -17.33 -3.58 3.29
C LEU A 350 -17.96 -4.93 3.70
N ALA A 351 -18.76 -4.93 4.78
CA ALA A 351 -19.46 -6.12 5.27
C ALA A 351 -20.41 -6.74 4.23
N ALA A 352 -20.96 -5.93 3.32
CA ALA A 352 -21.81 -6.40 2.24
C ALA A 352 -21.11 -7.39 1.28
N LEU A 353 -19.77 -7.35 1.19
CA LEU A 353 -18.98 -8.28 0.39
C LEU A 353 -19.02 -9.70 0.93
N LEU A 354 -19.37 -9.88 2.20
CA LEU A 354 -19.40 -11.17 2.87
C LEU A 354 -20.75 -11.87 2.77
N ARG A 355 -21.78 -11.25 2.15
CA ARG A 355 -23.13 -11.83 2.08
C ARG A 355 -23.17 -13.17 1.35
N GLU A 356 -22.42 -13.28 0.26
CA GLU A 356 -22.34 -14.50 -0.56
C GLU A 356 -21.26 -15.48 -0.07
N VAL A 357 -20.53 -15.12 0.98
CA VAL A 357 -19.52 -16.01 1.57
C VAL A 357 -20.23 -17.05 2.43
N PRO A 358 -19.89 -18.35 2.29
CA PRO A 358 -20.47 -19.39 3.14
C PRO A 358 -20.28 -19.09 4.63
N ARG A 359 -21.31 -19.35 5.43
CA ARG A 359 -21.28 -19.23 6.88
C ARG A 359 -21.18 -20.60 7.54
N GLU A 360 -20.51 -20.69 8.67
CA GLU A 360 -20.40 -21.91 9.49
C GLU A 360 -20.66 -21.68 10.98
#